data_AF-A0A3D8V7R4-F1
#
_entry.id   AF-A0A3D8V7R4-F1
#
_cell.length_a   1.000
_cell.length_b   1.000
_cell.length_c   1.000
_cell.angle_alpha   90.00
_cell.angle_beta   90.00
_cell.angle_gamma   90.00
#
_symmetry.space_group_name_H-M   'P 1'
#
loop_
_entity.id
_entity.type
_entity.pdbx_description
1 polymer ?
#
loop_
_entity_poly.entity_id
_entity_poly.type
_entity_poly.pdbx_seq_one_letter_code
_entity_poly.pdbx_strand_id
1 'polypeptide(L)'
;MKPVTASACVLFAIAIAIETVVWITFLRGLKSRHPEQWMHAAQPARWHDRTVLSARSTMLYLLTREFMGSIDEAGARYCSRYRAILLLAYWCTVGAGIAAVVALAVES
;
A
#
# COMPACT_ATOMS: atom_id res chain seq x y z
N MET A 1 -25.44 -17.03 0.10
CA MET A 1 -24.10 -16.81 0.69
C MET A 1 -24.11 -17.41 2.08
N LYS A 2 -23.20 -18.35 2.39
CA LYS A 2 -23.08 -18.85 3.77
C LYS A 2 -22.50 -17.73 4.65
N PRO A 3 -22.72 -17.76 5.98
CA PRO A 3 -22.19 -16.74 6.89
C PRO A 3 -20.66 -16.59 6.81
N VAL A 4 -19.94 -17.65 6.43
CA VAL A 4 -18.48 -17.66 6.26
C VAL A 4 -18.02 -16.80 5.08
N THR A 5 -18.68 -16.89 3.93
CA THR A 5 -18.33 -16.04 2.77
C THR A 5 -18.73 -14.59 3.01
N ALA A 6 -19.86 -14.35 3.68
CA ALA A 6 -20.25 -13.01 4.09
C ALA A 6 -19.20 -12.36 5.01
N SER A 7 -18.71 -13.09 6.02
CA SER A 7 -17.68 -12.57 6.92
C SER A 7 -16.33 -12.38 6.20
N ALA A 8 -15.93 -13.29 5.31
CA ALA A 8 -14.70 -13.15 4.52
C ALA A 8 -14.74 -11.91 3.61
N CYS A 9 -15.86 -11.65 2.93
CA CYS A 9 -16.03 -10.46 2.09
C CYS A 9 -16.00 -9.17 2.93
N VAL A 10 -16.65 -9.14 4.10
CA VAL A 10 -16.63 -7.98 5.00
C VAL A 10 -15.22 -7.71 5.52
N LEU A 11 -14.49 -8.76 5.95
CA LEU A 11 -13.10 -8.62 6.39
C LEU A 11 -12.20 -8.11 5.27
N PHE A 12 -12.38 -8.60 4.04
CA PHE A 12 -11.65 -8.10 2.87
C PHE A 12 -11.95 -6.62 2.59
N ALA A 13 -13.22 -6.21 2.65
CA ALA A 13 -13.61 -4.81 2.47
C ALA A 13 -12.99 -3.90 3.54
N ILE A 14 -12.97 -4.35 4.81
CA ILE A 14 -12.32 -3.62 5.91
C ILE A 14 -10.81 -3.52 5.67
N ALA A 15 -10.16 -4.60 5.23
CA ALA A 15 -8.73 -4.60 4.92
C ALA A 15 -8.39 -3.59 3.81
N ILE A 16 -9.15 -3.58 2.71
CA ILE A 16 -9.00 -2.59 1.63
C ILE A 16 -9.16 -1.16 2.17
N ALA A 17 -10.16 -0.91 3.01
CA ALA A 17 -10.40 0.42 3.56
C ALA A 17 -9.23 0.89 4.42
N ILE A 18 -8.71 0.02 5.31
CA ILE A 18 -7.55 0.31 6.15
C ILE A 18 -6.31 0.59 5.29
N GLU A 19 -6.00 -0.30 4.34
CA GLU A 19 -4.86 -0.12 3.43
C GLU A 19 -4.95 1.21 2.68
N THR A 20 -6.13 1.52 2.14
CA THR A 20 -6.37 2.75 1.39
C THR A 20 -6.14 3.98 2.26
N VAL A 21 -6.67 3.99 3.50
CA VAL A 21 -6.50 5.11 4.43
C VAL A 21 -5.03 5.30 4.81
N VAL A 22 -4.33 4.22 5.15
CA VAL A 22 -2.90 4.28 5.51
C VAL A 22 -2.06 4.74 4.32
N TRP A 23 -2.34 4.21 3.12
CA TRP A 23 -1.65 4.57 1.89
C TRP A 23 -1.85 6.02 1.49
N ILE A 24 -3.09 6.52 1.51
CA ILE A 24 -3.39 7.93 1.21
C ILE A 24 -2.75 8.85 2.24
N THR A 25 -2.81 8.49 3.54
CA THR A 25 -2.19 9.28 4.61
C THR A 25 -0.68 9.36 4.42
N PHE A 26 -0.05 8.24 4.08
CA PHE A 26 1.37 8.19 3.75
C PHE A 26 1.71 9.10 2.56
N LEU A 27 1.00 8.97 1.44
CA LEU A 27 1.28 9.76 0.23
C LEU A 27 1.08 11.26 0.48
N ARG A 28 0.01 11.66 1.17
CA ARG A 28 -0.23 13.06 1.53
C ARG A 28 0.85 13.60 2.45
N GLY A 29 1.26 12.82 3.45
CA GLY A 29 2.34 13.19 4.37
C GLY A 29 3.69 13.31 3.65
N LEU A 30 4.01 12.37 2.76
CA LEU A 30 5.23 12.39 1.97
C LEU A 30 5.27 13.61 1.04
N LYS A 31 4.19 13.85 0.28
CA LYS A 31 4.10 15.00 -0.63
C LYS A 31 4.19 16.35 0.08
N SER A 32 3.58 16.47 1.27
CA SER A 32 3.53 17.75 2.01
C SER A 32 4.80 18.04 2.81
N ARG A 33 5.41 17.01 3.41
CA ARG A 33 6.56 17.18 4.33
C ARG A 33 7.91 16.92 3.69
N HIS A 34 7.95 16.10 2.63
CA HIS A 34 9.18 15.62 1.99
C HIS A 34 9.07 15.69 0.46
N PRO A 35 8.95 16.91 -0.12
CA PRO A 35 8.76 17.07 -1.57
C PRO A 35 9.95 16.56 -2.39
N GLU A 36 11.18 16.63 -1.86
CA GLU A 36 12.37 16.09 -2.51
C GLU A 36 12.32 14.55 -2.60
N GLN A 37 11.97 13.88 -1.50
CA GLN A 37 11.71 12.44 -1.52
C GLN A 37 10.55 12.07 -2.45
N TRP A 38 9.50 12.88 -2.51
CA TRP A 38 8.38 12.68 -3.42
C TRP A 38 8.82 12.75 -4.90
N MET A 39 9.67 13.71 -5.25
CA MET A 39 10.23 13.79 -6.61
C MET A 39 11.18 12.63 -6.90
N HIS A 40 11.99 12.20 -5.93
CA HIS A 40 12.85 11.02 -6.05
C HIS A 40 12.02 9.75 -6.29
N ALA A 41 10.93 9.56 -5.54
CA ALA A 41 10.01 8.44 -5.75
C ALA A 41 9.30 8.49 -7.11
N ALA A 42 9.21 9.68 -7.73
CA ALA A 42 8.68 9.86 -9.09
C ALA A 42 9.72 9.58 -10.20
N GLN A 43 10.99 9.36 -9.87
CA GLN A 43 12.07 9.02 -10.79
C GLN A 43 12.69 7.67 -10.38
N PRO A 44 12.39 6.54 -11.06
CA PRO A 44 11.76 6.35 -12.37
C PRO A 44 10.25 6.61 -12.36
N ALA A 45 9.64 6.79 -13.55
CA ALA A 45 8.25 7.25 -13.80
C ALA A 45 7.08 6.46 -13.14
N ARG A 46 7.34 5.58 -12.17
CA ARG A 46 6.36 4.75 -11.46
C ARG A 46 5.19 5.54 -10.86
N TRP A 47 5.43 6.79 -10.43
CA TRP A 47 4.41 7.64 -9.80
C TRP A 47 4.01 8.83 -10.69
N HIS A 48 4.56 8.93 -11.91
CA HIS A 48 4.29 10.05 -12.82
C HIS A 48 2.98 9.84 -13.60
N ASP A 49 2.66 8.59 -13.96
CA ASP A 49 1.35 8.26 -14.51
C ASP A 49 0.28 8.40 -13.41
N ARG A 50 -0.45 9.52 -13.45
CA ARG A 50 -1.56 9.81 -12.52
C ARG A 50 -2.67 8.75 -12.56
N THR A 51 -2.71 7.93 -13.61
CA THR A 51 -3.63 6.79 -13.78
C THR A 51 -3.11 5.49 -13.15
N VAL A 52 -1.83 5.41 -12.75
CA VAL A 52 -1.14 4.19 -12.30
C VAL A 52 -0.49 4.34 -10.92
N LEU A 53 -0.79 5.43 -10.18
CA LEU A 53 -0.51 5.50 -8.74
C LEU A 53 -1.27 4.36 -8.05
N SER A 54 -0.59 3.23 -7.88
CA SER A 54 -1.12 2.00 -7.34
C SER A 54 -0.46 1.72 -6.00
N ALA A 55 -1.23 1.13 -5.08
CA ALA A 55 -0.68 0.62 -3.83
C ALA A 55 0.53 -0.30 -4.11
N ARG A 56 0.45 -1.11 -5.17
CA ARG A 56 1.54 -1.98 -5.63
C ARG A 56 2.84 -1.23 -5.96
N SER A 57 2.81 -0.17 -6.76
CA SER A 57 4.04 0.56 -7.13
C SER A 57 4.67 1.25 -5.91
N THR A 58 3.83 1.72 -4.98
CA THR A 58 4.27 2.26 -3.68
C THR A 58 4.90 1.17 -2.80
N MET A 59 4.27 -0.01 -2.73
CA MET A 59 4.81 -1.13 -1.97
C MET A 59 6.13 -1.64 -2.54
N LEU A 60 6.26 -1.73 -3.86
CA LEU A 60 7.52 -2.12 -4.50
C LEU A 60 8.63 -1.15 -4.14
N TYR A 61 8.38 0.16 -4.22
CA TYR A 61 9.33 1.20 -3.82
C TYR A 61 9.78 1.07 -2.36
N LEU A 62 8.85 0.79 -1.45
CA LEU A 62 9.14 0.55 -0.04
C LEU A 62 9.85 -0.78 0.20
N LEU A 63 9.53 -1.81 -0.57
CA LEU A 63 10.10 -3.15 -0.46
C LEU A 63 11.57 -3.15 -0.93
N THR A 64 11.85 -2.57 -2.09
CA THR A 64 13.20 -2.47 -2.69
C THR A 64 14.09 -1.45 -1.97
N ARG A 65 13.52 -0.66 -1.05
CA ARG A 65 14.22 0.38 -0.28
C ARG A 65 14.89 1.45 -1.14
N GLU A 66 14.37 1.71 -2.33
CA GLU A 66 14.90 2.73 -3.24
C GLU A 66 14.89 4.15 -2.64
N PHE A 67 14.06 4.37 -1.63
CA PHE A 67 14.05 5.62 -0.87
C PHE A 67 15.37 5.92 -0.14
N MET A 68 16.19 4.90 0.15
CA MET A 68 17.50 5.07 0.81
C MET A 68 18.54 5.75 -0.09
N GLY A 69 18.32 5.75 -1.41
CA GLY A 69 19.19 6.43 -2.38
C GLY A 69 18.88 7.92 -2.57
N SER A 70 17.89 8.46 -1.85
CA SER A 70 17.57 9.89 -1.89
C SER A 70 18.55 10.70 -1.04
N ILE A 71 18.78 11.94 -1.45
CA ILE A 71 19.53 12.94 -0.66
C ILE A 71 18.71 13.40 0.56
N ASP A 72 17.38 13.25 0.53
CA ASP A 72 16.48 13.62 1.65
C ASP A 72 16.47 12.56 2.76
N GLU A 73 17.41 12.66 3.69
CA GLU A 73 17.49 11.74 4.85
C GLU A 73 16.23 11.76 5.74
N ALA A 74 15.52 12.90 5.80
CA ALA A 74 14.30 13.01 6.59
C ALA A 74 13.14 12.26 5.91
N GLY A 75 13.03 12.39 4.59
CA GLY A 75 12.11 11.63 3.75
C GLY A 75 12.40 10.13 3.77
N ALA A 76 13.66 9.73 3.72
CA ALA A 76 14.07 8.33 3.85
C ALA A 76 13.67 7.74 5.22
N ARG A 77 13.86 8.49 6.32
CA ARG A 77 13.40 8.09 7.66
C ARG A 77 11.88 7.98 7.75
N TYR A 78 11.15 8.91 7.13
CA TYR A 78 9.69 8.85 7.05
C TYR A 78 9.23 7.58 6.32
N CYS A 79 9.80 7.29 5.14
CA CYS A 79 9.54 6.06 4.39
C CYS A 79 9.87 4.81 5.21
N SER A 80 11.01 4.78 5.89
CA SER A 80 11.42 3.67 6.75
C SER A 80 10.42 3.40 7.88
N ARG A 81 9.92 4.45 8.54
CA ARG A 81 8.93 4.33 9.63
C ARG A 81 7.59 3.78 9.15
N TYR A 82 7.11 4.22 7.99
CA TYR A 82 5.83 3.79 7.44
C TYR A 82 5.90 2.47 6.67
N ARG A 83 7.10 2.02 6.26
CA ARG A 83 7.34 0.81 5.49
C ARG A 83 6.69 -0.42 6.10
N ALA A 84 6.94 -0.68 7.39
CA ALA A 84 6.42 -1.88 8.05
C ALA A 84 4.89 -1.89 8.08
N ILE A 85 4.27 -0.75 8.42
CA ILE A 85 2.81 -0.62 8.54
C ILE A 85 2.15 -0.77 7.16
N LEU A 86 2.69 -0.12 6.13
CA LEU A 86 2.16 -0.21 4.76
C LEU A 86 2.30 -1.61 4.16
N LEU A 87 3.46 -2.25 4.33
CA LEU A 87 3.66 -3.61 3.85
C LEU A 87 2.76 -4.60 4.61
N LEU A 88 2.60 -4.44 5.92
CA LEU A 88 1.68 -5.26 6.71
C LEU A 88 0.24 -5.11 6.20
N ALA A 89 -0.24 -3.88 6.06
CA ALA A 89 -1.59 -3.60 5.57
C ALA A 89 -1.82 -4.21 4.18
N TYR A 90 -0.87 -4.04 3.26
CA TYR A 90 -0.92 -4.62 1.92
C TYR A 90 -0.99 -6.16 1.96
N TRP A 91 -0.12 -6.81 2.73
CA TRP A 91 -0.12 -8.28 2.83
C TRP A 91 -1.38 -8.82 3.52
N CYS A 92 -1.92 -8.10 4.52
CA CYS A 92 -3.21 -8.42 5.12
C CYS A 92 -4.34 -8.34 4.09
N THR A 93 -4.38 -7.31 3.25
CA THR A 93 -5.38 -7.20 2.18
C THR A 93 -5.24 -8.33 1.16
N VAL A 94 -4.03 -8.65 0.72
CA VAL A 94 -3.77 -9.78 -0.19
C VAL A 94 -4.27 -11.09 0.43
N GLY A 95 -3.93 -11.37 1.69
CA GLY A 95 -4.37 -12.56 2.40
C GLY A 95 -5.89 -12.65 2.56
N ALA A 96 -6.53 -11.54 2.94
CA ALA A 96 -7.99 -11.45 3.05
C ALA A 96 -8.69 -11.63 1.70
N GLY A 97 -8.09 -11.11 0.61
CA GLY A 97 -8.59 -11.27 -0.74
C GLY A 97 -8.52 -12.73 -1.21
N ILE A 98 -7.39 -13.41 -0.97
CA ILE A 98 -7.25 -14.84 -1.27
C ILE A 98 -8.27 -15.65 -0.47
N ALA A 99 -8.43 -15.38 0.83
CA ALA A 99 -9.41 -16.07 1.67
C ALA A 99 -10.85 -15.86 1.18
N ALA A 100 -11.21 -14.65 0.76
CA ALA A 100 -12.52 -14.36 0.20
C ALA A 100 -12.77 -15.09 -1.13
N VAL A 101 -11.77 -15.12 -2.03
CA VAL A 101 -11.86 -15.86 -3.30
C VAL A 101 -11.98 -17.36 -3.07
N VAL A 102 -11.20 -17.93 -2.14
CA VAL A 102 -11.28 -19.36 -1.79
C VAL A 102 -12.65 -19.68 -1.19
N ALA A 103 -13.16 -18.85 -0.28
CA ALA A 103 -14.49 -19.04 0.30
C ALA A 103 -15.59 -19.01 -0.78
N LEU A 104 -15.49 -18.10 -1.75
CA LEU A 104 -16.38 -18.03 -2.90
C LEU A 104 -16.28 -19.28 -3.80
N ALA A 105 -15.07 -19.76 -4.09
CA ALA A 105 -14.83 -20.93 -4.94
C ALA A 105 -15.26 -22.25 -4.29
N VAL A 106 -15.27 -22.34 -2.96
CA VAL A 106 -15.80 -23.49 -2.22
C VAL A 106 -17.34 -23.47 -2.16
N GLU A 107 -17.96 -22.32 -2.43
CA GLU A 107 -19.41 -22.16 -2.49
C GLU A 107 -20.02 -22.28 -3.90
N SER A 108 -19.20 -22.22 -4.96
CA SER A 108 -19.61 -22.46 -6.36
C SER A 108 -19.64 -23.94 -6.71
#